data_AF-X0TRM0-F1
#
_entry.id   AF-X0TRM0-F1
#
_cell.length_a   1.000
_cell.length_b   1.000
_cell.length_c   1.000
_cell.angle_alpha   90.00
_cell.angle_beta   90.00
_cell.angle_gamma   90.00
#
_symmetry.space_group_name_H-M   'P 1'
#
loop_
_entity.id
_entity.type
_entity.pdbx_description
1 polymer ?
#
loop_
_entity_poly.entity_id
_entity_poly.type
_entity_poly.pdbx_seq_one_letter_code
_entity_poly.pdbx_strand_id
1 'polypeptide(L)'
;TVPEVRAKPEEAFEAMAREGREAVEKHRACSLTYGCMSMGFLMVDEKLTEEIGVPAVNPVKAAVKMAETLIDLGITHSKRAYPVPPSLVR
;
A
#
# COMPACT_ATOMS: atom_id res chain seq x y z
N THR A 1 -8.57 13.52 -5.16
CA THR A 1 -8.41 12.70 -6.38
C THR A 1 -6.93 12.38 -6.62
N VAL A 2 -6.59 11.45 -7.53
CA VAL A 2 -5.17 11.14 -7.84
C VAL A 2 -4.37 12.38 -8.28
N PRO A 3 -4.88 13.28 -9.15
CA PRO A 3 -4.20 14.53 -9.47
C PRO A 3 -3.97 15.43 -8.24
N GLU A 4 -4.96 15.56 -7.35
CA GLU A 4 -4.83 16.39 -6.14
C GLU A 4 -3.75 15.89 -5.19
N VAL A 5 -3.66 14.56 -4.98
CA VAL A 5 -2.62 13.96 -4.13
C VAL A 5 -1.22 14.32 -4.61
N ARG A 6 -1.03 14.43 -5.92
CA ARG A 6 0.26 14.81 -6.53
C ARG A 6 0.50 16.32 -6.46
N ALA A 7 -0.54 17.12 -6.64
CA ALA A 7 -0.43 18.58 -6.65
C ALA A 7 -0.30 19.19 -5.24
N LYS A 8 -0.80 18.50 -4.22
CA LYS A 8 -0.91 18.98 -2.83
C LYS A 8 -0.52 17.87 -1.85
N PRO A 9 0.76 17.45 -1.83
CA PRO A 9 1.20 16.31 -1.03
C PRO A 9 1.07 16.54 0.49
N GLU A 10 1.17 17.79 0.95
CA GLU A 10 1.00 18.16 2.35
C GLU A 10 -0.46 18.00 2.80
N GLU A 11 -1.42 18.54 2.03
CA GLU A 11 -2.86 18.36 2.32
C GLU A 11 -3.25 16.88 2.30
N ALA A 12 -2.66 16.11 1.38
CA ALA A 12 -2.84 14.66 1.32
C ALA A 12 -2.29 13.96 2.57
N PHE A 13 -1.08 14.34 3.02
CA PHE A 13 -0.49 13.80 4.25
C PHE A 13 -1.32 14.13 5.49
N GLU A 14 -1.80 15.37 5.63
CA GLU A 14 -2.66 15.77 6.74
C GLU A 14 -3.96 14.98 6.78
N ALA A 15 -4.58 14.75 5.62
CA ALA A 15 -5.74 13.89 5.51
C ALA A 15 -5.40 12.45 5.93
N MET A 16 -4.30 11.89 5.44
CA MET A 16 -3.83 10.55 5.83
C MET A 16 -3.61 10.43 7.34
N ALA A 17 -2.96 11.41 7.97
CA ALA A 17 -2.69 11.44 9.39
C ALA A 17 -3.98 11.55 10.21
N ARG A 18 -4.93 12.39 9.78
CA ARG A 18 -6.25 12.53 10.42
C ARG A 18 -7.02 11.21 10.41
N GLU A 19 -7.19 10.59 9.24
CA GLU A 19 -7.89 9.31 9.12
C GLU A 19 -7.14 8.18 9.85
N GLY A 20 -5.80 8.22 9.83
CA GLY A 20 -4.95 7.28 10.55
C GLY A 20 -5.16 7.34 12.07
N ARG A 21 -5.14 8.55 12.66
CA ARG A 21 -5.44 8.75 14.09
C ARG A 21 -6.84 8.27 14.44
N GLU A 22 -7.83 8.62 13.61
CA GLU A 22 -9.20 8.16 13.82
C GLU A 22 -9.30 6.62 13.81
N ALA A 23 -8.59 5.95 12.91
CA ALA A 23 -8.53 4.49 12.87
C ALA A 23 -7.90 3.88 14.14
N VAL A 24 -6.84 4.49 14.67
CA VAL A 24 -6.23 4.04 15.93
C VAL A 24 -7.19 4.25 17.10
N GLU A 25 -7.72 5.47 17.26
CA GLU A 25 -8.52 5.86 18.43
C GLU A 25 -9.89 5.18 18.47
N LYS A 26 -10.63 5.18 17.34
CA LYS A 26 -12.02 4.70 17.29
C LYS A 26 -12.12 3.22 16.95
N HIS A 27 -11.20 2.71 16.12
CA HIS A 27 -11.25 1.34 15.61
C HIS A 27 -10.17 0.44 16.20
N ARG A 28 -9.31 0.97 17.08
CA ARG A 28 -8.23 0.22 17.74
C ARG A 28 -7.28 -0.41 16.73
N ALA A 29 -7.05 0.27 15.61
CA ALA A 29 -6.10 -0.19 14.60
C ALA A 29 -4.68 -0.23 15.19
N CYS A 30 -4.04 -1.40 15.13
CA CYS A 30 -2.65 -1.57 15.58
C CYS A 30 -1.63 -1.42 14.45
N SER A 31 -2.11 -1.22 13.22
CA SER A 31 -1.32 -0.96 12.01
C SER A 31 -2.28 -0.48 10.93
N LEU A 32 -1.77 0.23 9.94
CA LEU A 32 -2.58 0.71 8.83
C LEU A 32 -1.81 0.70 7.52
N THR A 33 -2.54 0.55 6.42
CA THR A 33 -2.06 0.76 5.07
C THR A 33 -3.02 1.72 4.38
N TYR A 34 -2.64 2.24 3.22
CA TYR A 34 -3.43 3.24 2.52
C TYR A 34 -3.83 2.74 1.13
N GLY A 35 -5.11 2.96 0.79
CA GLY A 35 -5.79 2.29 -0.33
C GLY A 35 -5.52 2.86 -1.73
N CYS A 36 -4.64 3.85 -1.88
CA CYS A 36 -4.31 4.42 -3.19
C CYS A 36 -2.81 4.33 -3.44
N MET A 37 -2.45 3.72 -4.58
CA MET A 37 -1.05 3.58 -4.97
C MET A 37 -0.35 4.94 -5.16
N SER A 38 -1.07 5.98 -5.58
CA SER A 38 -0.53 7.35 -5.69
C SER A 38 -0.07 7.94 -4.35
N MET A 39 -0.69 7.54 -3.23
CA MET A 39 -0.25 7.94 -1.89
C MET A 39 1.04 7.20 -1.49
N GLY A 40 1.23 5.96 -1.95
CA GLY A 40 2.46 5.19 -1.69
C GLY A 40 3.71 5.79 -2.31
N PHE A 41 3.57 6.53 -3.41
CA PHE A 41 4.67 7.27 -4.03
C PHE A 41 5.04 8.56 -3.30
N LEU A 42 4.28 9.01 -2.30
CA LEU A 42 4.69 10.13 -1.44
C LEU A 42 5.82 9.75 -0.49
N MET A 43 6.04 8.45 -0.25
CA MET A 43 7.13 7.93 0.59
C MET A 43 7.13 8.51 2.02
N VAL A 44 5.94 8.71 2.58
CA VAL A 44 5.72 9.32 3.90
C VAL A 44 5.44 8.31 5.01
N ASP A 45 5.65 7.01 4.78
CA ASP A 45 5.28 5.95 5.74
C ASP A 45 5.97 6.08 7.11
N GLU A 46 7.24 6.47 7.15
CA GLU A 46 7.97 6.68 8.40
C GLU A 46 7.37 7.85 9.19
N LYS A 47 7.24 9.01 8.53
CA LYS A 47 6.61 10.21 9.10
C LYS A 47 5.17 9.94 9.57
N LEU A 48 4.41 9.18 8.79
CA LEU A 48 3.02 8.84 9.13
C LEU A 48 2.97 7.89 10.34
N THR A 49 3.90 6.94 10.44
CA THR A 49 4.03 6.04 11.59
C THR A 49 4.30 6.83 12.87
N GLU A 50 5.22 7.79 12.83
CA GLU A 50 5.50 8.69 13.95
C GLU A 50 4.26 9.49 14.36
N GLU A 51 3.54 10.04 13.38
CA GLU A 51 2.38 10.91 13.58
C GLU A 51 1.16 10.21 14.19
N ILE A 52 0.98 8.91 13.92
CA ILE A 52 -0.20 8.14 14.38
C ILE A 52 0.13 7.13 15.49
N GLY A 53 1.42 6.85 15.75
CA GLY A 53 1.88 5.97 16.81
C GLY A 53 1.75 4.45 16.55
N VAL A 54 1.34 4.04 15.34
CA VAL A 54 1.29 2.63 14.92
C VAL A 54 1.90 2.45 13.53
N PRO A 55 2.39 1.24 13.17
CA PRO A 55 3.04 1.04 11.88
C PRO A 55 2.16 1.38 10.67
N ALA A 56 2.64 2.31 9.84
CA ALA A 56 2.08 2.59 8.52
C ALA A 56 2.79 1.75 7.46
N VAL A 57 2.10 0.75 6.91
CA VAL A 57 2.64 -0.17 5.90
C VAL A 57 2.45 0.41 4.51
N ASN A 58 3.55 0.85 3.89
CA ASN A 58 3.54 1.34 2.52
C ASN A 58 3.22 0.20 1.52
N PRO A 59 2.11 0.25 0.77
CA PRO A 59 1.70 -0.82 -0.14
C PRO A 59 2.67 -0.99 -1.31
N VAL A 60 3.38 0.06 -1.74
CA VAL A 60 4.38 -0.03 -2.83
C VAL A 60 5.61 -0.78 -2.35
N LYS A 61 6.17 -0.40 -1.19
CA LYS A 61 7.32 -1.10 -0.59
C LYS A 61 6.96 -2.57 -0.32
N ALA A 62 5.79 -2.82 0.26
CA ALA A 62 5.31 -4.18 0.56
C ALA A 62 5.14 -5.04 -0.70
N ALA A 63 4.55 -4.48 -1.77
CA ALA A 63 4.35 -5.21 -3.03
C ALA A 63 5.68 -5.62 -3.68
N VAL A 64 6.67 -4.73 -3.70
CA VAL A 64 8.00 -5.04 -4.26
C VAL A 64 8.68 -6.14 -3.44
N LYS A 65 8.66 -6.04 -2.12
CA LYS A 65 9.25 -7.06 -1.24
C LYS A 65 8.55 -8.41 -1.31
N MET A 66 7.23 -8.41 -1.50
CA MET A 66 6.48 -9.64 -1.76
C MET A 66 6.92 -10.28 -3.09
N ALA A 67 7.08 -9.49 -4.15
CA ALA A 67 7.54 -10.00 -5.45
C ALA A 67 8.96 -10.58 -5.38
N GLU A 68 9.90 -9.88 -4.72
CA GLU A 68 11.25 -10.39 -4.46
C GLU A 68 11.21 -11.74 -3.71
N THR A 69 10.40 -11.83 -2.65
CA THR A 69 10.25 -13.06 -1.86
C THR A 69 9.75 -14.22 -2.72
N LEU A 70 8.76 -14.00 -3.58
CA LEU A 70 8.23 -15.04 -4.48
C LEU A 70 9.29 -15.50 -5.49
N ILE A 71 10.11 -14.58 -6.02
CA ILE A 71 11.20 -14.88 -6.94
C ILE A 71 12.27 -15.73 -6.25
N ASP A 72 12.71 -15.33 -5.06
CA ASP A 72 13.75 -16.03 -4.28
C ASP A 72 13.33 -17.46 -3.91
N LEU A 73 12.04 -17.67 -3.64
CA LEU A 73 11.48 -18.99 -3.35
C LEU A 73 11.17 -19.83 -4.61
N GLY A 74 11.34 -19.26 -5.81
CA GLY A 74 10.97 -19.94 -7.06
C GLY A 74 9.47 -20.19 -7.22
N ILE A 75 8.63 -19.40 -6.54
CA ILE A 75 7.17 -19.54 -6.55
C ILE A 75 6.58 -18.63 -7.64
N THR A 76 5.66 -19.18 -8.44
CA THR A 76 4.91 -18.44 -9.46
C THR A 76 3.41 -18.76 -9.40
N HIS A 77 2.60 -18.01 -10.15
CA HIS A 77 1.16 -18.24 -10.22
C HIS A 77 0.84 -19.66 -10.73
N SER A 78 0.08 -20.41 -9.94
CA SER A 78 -0.43 -21.73 -10.34
C SER A 78 -1.28 -21.61 -11.60
N LYS A 79 -0.90 -22.33 -12.68
CA LYS A 79 -1.70 -22.39 -13.92
C LYS A 79 -3.00 -23.19 -13.79
N ARG A 80 -3.22 -23.88 -12.67
CA ARG A 80 -4.51 -24.48 -12.34
C ARG A 80 -5.50 -23.46 -11.79
N ALA A 81 -5.03 -22.49 -11.00
CA ALA A 81 -5.86 -21.41 -10.46
C ALA A 81 -5.96 -20.22 -11.44
N TYR A 82 -4.86 -19.94 -12.15
CA TYR A 82 -4.72 -18.86 -13.13
C TYR A 82 -4.31 -19.45 -14.50
N PRO A 83 -5.24 -20.12 -15.21
CA PRO A 83 -4.94 -20.72 -16.51
C PRO A 83 -4.54 -19.67 -17.54
N VAL A 84 -3.80 -20.11 -18.56
CA VAL A 84 -3.49 -19.25 -19.70
C VAL A 84 -4.82 -18.88 -20.40
N PRO A 85 -5.09 -17.58 -20.64
CA PRO A 85 -6.28 -17.16 -21.36
C PRO A 85 -6.40 -17.89 -22.70
N PRO A 86 -7.59 -18.39 -23.09
CA PRO A 86 -7.77 -19.11 -24.36
C PRO A 86 -7.30 -18.33 -25.58
N SER A 87 -7.40 -16.99 -25.55
CA SER A 87 -6.93 -16.10 -26.62
C SER A 87 -5.41 -16.09 -26.83
N LEU A 88 -4.63 -16.63 -25.90
CA LEU A 88 -3.17 -16.67 -25.95
C LEU A 88 -2.62 -18.09 -26.22
N VAL A 89 -3.49 -19.10 -26.29
CA VAL A 89 -3.11 -20.47 -26.64
C VAL A 89 -3.10 -20.56 -28.17
N ARG A 90 -1.91 -20.76 -28.75
CA ARG A 90 -1.71 -20.99 -30.19
C ARG A 90 -2.17 -22.39 -30.62
#